data_AF-A0A0P7BDP1-F1
#
_entry.id   AF-A0A0P7BDP1-F1
#
_cell.length_a   1.000
_cell.length_b   1.000
_cell.length_c   1.000
_cell.angle_alpha   90.00
_cell.angle_beta   90.00
_cell.angle_gamma   90.00
#
_symmetry.space_group_name_H-M   'P 1'
#
loop_
_entity.id
_entity.type
_entity.pdbx_description
1 polymer ?
#
loop_
_entity_poly.entity_id
_entity_poly.type
_entity_poly.pdbx_seq_one_letter_code
_entity_poly.pdbx_strand_id
1 'polypeptide(L)'
;MDKETMKPEQEVDLARSDSLSRGEVGGTIPEGTTTQRGLKSRHAQMIALGGTIGTGLFVGAGQGLKMGGPVFLLVSYIIITLLLYGVATATGEMSSYMPVYGCSMSYYGNRYVSRSLGFTMGWVYFYVFAITVPAEINVTTIVIQYWNPPVHTAVWLTVVGIVIIACNCFPVKVYGETEFWFASTKVIGIIGLLIMAVVLFFGGGPSGEPLYFKYWNNPGPINEYLVGGAAGRLCAFIGTITFSVYAFAFAPELLVVTGGEMESPRRNIPKATVRYFYRLITFYILGALAIGLILPSNHPDLLSAGSGAAASPWAIGIRDAGIKALDSVVNAIIVLSAWSAGNSYLYLASRALYSLAVDGNAPKIFTRCTKSGVPYYATAASASFSLLAYLNLASTGGTVFNWFVNLINTGGFQSWICCCIIYIRYRKAVDVQGITDIPFRSKLQPYAAWVSLVGFSVLLLLQGFKVFVKGNWDTSTFITAYIGIPIFFALYFGHRFTVGRDDKWALWPEEIDLHTGLDEVLALETPPPPMEKWHQKWRRVFE
;
A
#
# COMPACT_ATOMS: atom_id res chain seq x y z
N MET A 1 24.01 -26.98 -30.76
CA MET A 1 24.31 -25.75 -31.53
C MET A 1 23.05 -25.49 -32.31
N ASP A 2 22.22 -24.56 -31.85
CA ASP A 2 21.24 -23.81 -32.64
C ASP A 2 20.67 -22.75 -31.71
N LYS A 3 21.22 -21.54 -31.84
CA LYS A 3 20.64 -20.33 -31.29
C LYS A 3 19.51 -19.97 -32.25
N GLU A 4 18.27 -20.20 -31.85
CA GLU A 4 17.13 -19.56 -32.53
C GLU A 4 17.25 -18.06 -32.30
N THR A 5 17.80 -17.38 -33.30
CA THR A 5 17.77 -15.93 -33.44
C THR A 5 16.32 -15.50 -33.60
N MET A 6 15.87 -14.65 -32.68
CA MET A 6 14.60 -13.94 -32.75
C MET A 6 14.46 -13.28 -34.13
N LYS A 7 13.29 -13.45 -34.76
CA LYS A 7 13.05 -12.91 -36.11
C LYS A 7 13.03 -11.36 -36.07
N PRO A 8 13.66 -10.67 -37.03
CA PRO A 8 13.74 -9.20 -37.06
C PRO A 8 12.37 -8.50 -37.00
N GLU A 9 11.31 -9.13 -37.51
CA GLU A 9 9.95 -8.58 -37.51
C GLU A 9 9.34 -8.47 -36.09
N GLN A 10 9.65 -9.40 -35.17
CA GLN A 10 9.15 -9.33 -33.79
C GLN A 10 9.87 -8.26 -32.95
N GLU A 11 11.13 -7.98 -33.26
CA GLU A 11 11.92 -6.93 -32.58
C GLU A 11 11.45 -5.54 -33.01
N VAL A 12 11.04 -5.38 -34.28
CA VAL A 12 10.48 -4.14 -34.83
C VAL A 12 9.06 -3.88 -34.29
N ASP A 13 8.23 -4.90 -34.09
CA ASP A 13 6.89 -4.74 -33.49
C ASP A 13 6.94 -4.45 -31.99
N LEU A 14 7.90 -5.02 -31.25
CA LEU A 14 8.15 -4.69 -29.84
C LEU A 14 8.62 -3.24 -29.68
N ALA A 15 9.52 -2.77 -30.54
CA ALA A 15 9.99 -1.38 -30.55
C ALA A 15 8.89 -0.39 -30.98
N ARG A 16 8.00 -0.78 -31.90
CA ARG A 16 6.81 0.01 -32.28
C ARG A 16 5.79 0.10 -31.15
N SER A 17 5.51 -0.99 -30.44
CA SER A 17 4.59 -0.96 -29.29
C SER A 17 5.13 -0.15 -28.10
N ASP A 18 6.46 -0.13 -27.90
CA ASP A 18 7.12 0.75 -26.93
C ASP A 18 7.01 2.25 -27.29
N SER A 19 6.87 2.56 -28.59
CA SER A 19 6.77 3.94 -29.07
C SER A 19 5.33 4.50 -29.05
N LEU A 20 4.31 3.64 -29.13
CA LEU A 20 2.90 4.02 -29.27
C LEU A 20 2.06 3.83 -28.00
N SER A 21 2.48 2.97 -27.06
CA SER A 21 1.94 2.92 -25.68
C SER A 21 2.19 4.21 -24.87
N ARG A 22 2.97 5.14 -25.44
CA ARG A 22 3.13 6.53 -24.97
C ARG A 22 1.99 7.36 -25.53
N GLY A 23 0.91 7.49 -24.74
CA GLY A 23 -0.19 8.40 -25.06
C GLY A 23 0.32 9.75 -25.55
N GLU A 24 -0.29 10.26 -26.63
CA GLU A 24 0.14 11.42 -27.41
C GLU A 24 0.67 12.59 -26.55
N VAL A 25 1.97 12.58 -26.29
CA VAL A 25 2.75 13.76 -25.89
C VAL A 25 3.95 13.76 -26.82
N GLY A 26 3.88 14.61 -27.85
CA GLY A 26 4.91 14.75 -28.86
C GLY A 26 6.29 14.97 -28.26
N GLY A 27 7.17 13.98 -28.45
CA GLY A 27 8.58 14.05 -28.10
C GLY A 27 9.21 12.67 -28.06
N THR A 28 10.08 12.36 -29.04
CA THR A 28 10.99 11.22 -28.96
C THR A 28 11.87 11.35 -27.72
N ILE A 29 11.59 10.54 -26.70
CA ILE A 29 12.37 10.42 -25.47
C ILE A 29 13.80 9.94 -25.84
N PRO A 30 14.87 10.70 -25.56
CA PRO A 30 16.24 10.35 -25.94
C PRO A 30 16.71 8.98 -25.39
N GLU A 31 17.56 8.26 -26.11
CA GLU A 31 18.21 7.05 -25.59
C GLU A 31 18.85 7.32 -24.21
N GLY A 32 18.50 6.49 -23.21
CA GLY A 32 18.94 6.65 -21.82
C GLY A 32 17.96 7.35 -20.86
N THR A 33 16.74 7.65 -21.30
CA THR A 33 15.68 8.23 -20.44
C THR A 33 14.48 7.30 -20.20
N THR A 34 14.64 6.00 -20.46
CA THR A 34 13.60 4.97 -20.29
C THR A 34 13.99 3.97 -19.20
N THR A 35 13.05 3.64 -18.32
CA THR A 35 13.19 2.51 -17.39
C THR A 35 13.17 1.18 -18.13
N GLN A 36 13.96 0.21 -17.69
CA GLN A 36 14.00 -1.12 -18.32
C GLN A 36 12.96 -2.07 -17.72
N ARG A 37 12.39 -2.92 -18.59
CA ARG A 37 11.49 -4.01 -18.20
C ARG A 37 12.30 -5.20 -17.66
N GLY A 38 11.85 -5.81 -16.57
CA GLY A 38 12.57 -6.95 -15.99
C GLY A 38 11.88 -7.75 -14.88
N LEU A 39 10.63 -7.42 -14.55
CA LEU A 39 9.84 -8.18 -13.57
C LEU A 39 9.16 -9.37 -14.27
N LYS A 40 9.27 -10.56 -13.68
CA LYS A 40 8.53 -11.75 -14.11
C LYS A 40 7.12 -11.73 -13.50
N SER A 41 6.19 -12.49 -14.08
CA SER A 41 4.83 -12.67 -13.52
C SER A 41 4.84 -13.09 -12.04
N ARG A 42 5.77 -13.97 -11.64
CA ARG A 42 5.98 -14.35 -10.22
C ARG A 42 6.38 -13.17 -9.33
N HIS A 43 7.22 -12.26 -9.85
CA HIS A 43 7.63 -11.06 -9.11
C HIS A 43 6.45 -10.12 -8.94
N ALA A 44 5.69 -9.84 -10.00
CA ALA A 44 4.50 -9.00 -9.94
C ALA A 44 3.47 -9.54 -8.93
N GLN A 45 3.23 -10.85 -8.94
CA GLN A 45 2.32 -11.50 -7.99
C GLN A 45 2.80 -11.39 -6.54
N MET A 46 4.11 -11.59 -6.30
CA MET A 46 4.68 -11.49 -4.95
C MET A 46 4.82 -10.06 -4.46
N ILE A 47 5.09 -9.09 -5.34
CA ILE A 47 5.04 -7.65 -5.01
C ILE A 47 3.62 -7.26 -4.60
N ALA A 48 2.62 -7.67 -5.39
CA ALA A 48 1.21 -7.43 -5.06
C ALA A 48 0.76 -8.19 -3.80
N LEU A 49 1.44 -9.26 -3.40
CA LEU A 49 1.12 -10.01 -2.18
C LEU A 49 1.84 -9.40 -0.97
N GLY A 50 3.16 -9.29 -1.03
CA GLY A 50 4.02 -8.73 0.02
C GLY A 50 3.78 -7.26 0.30
N GLY A 51 3.33 -6.49 -0.70
CA GLY A 51 2.94 -5.08 -0.52
C GLY A 51 1.67 -4.89 0.30
N THR A 52 0.83 -5.93 0.43
CA THR A 52 -0.35 -5.92 1.32
C THR A 52 -0.03 -6.37 2.74
N ILE A 53 1.14 -6.94 3.01
CA ILE A 53 1.49 -7.42 4.35
C ILE A 53 2.63 -6.57 4.86
N GLY A 54 2.30 -5.63 5.76
CA GLY A 54 3.25 -4.65 6.26
C GLY A 54 3.27 -4.49 7.76
N THR A 55 4.08 -3.53 8.20
CA THR A 55 4.25 -3.10 9.58
C THR A 55 2.95 -2.63 10.24
N GLY A 56 1.96 -2.17 9.47
CA GLY A 56 0.65 -1.84 10.02
C GLY A 56 -0.05 -3.04 10.67
N LEU A 57 0.02 -4.24 10.08
CA LEU A 57 -0.55 -5.45 10.70
C LEU A 57 0.36 -6.02 11.80
N PHE A 58 1.67 -6.03 11.59
CA PHE A 58 2.59 -6.63 12.54
C PHE A 58 2.85 -5.78 13.78
N VAL A 59 2.86 -4.45 13.65
CA VAL A 59 3.27 -3.52 14.72
C VAL A 59 2.13 -2.55 15.02
N GLY A 60 1.57 -1.90 14.00
CA GLY A 60 0.50 -0.91 14.14
C GLY A 60 -0.76 -1.47 14.84
N ALA A 61 -1.14 -2.71 14.53
CA ALA A 61 -2.30 -3.36 15.14
C ALA A 61 -2.27 -3.37 16.68
N GLY A 62 -1.08 -3.35 17.29
CA GLY A 62 -0.94 -3.28 18.75
C GLY A 62 -1.44 -1.96 19.34
N GLN A 63 -1.21 -0.84 18.64
CA GLN A 63 -1.75 0.45 19.05
C GLN A 63 -3.27 0.51 18.85
N GLY A 64 -3.79 -0.07 17.76
CA GLY A 64 -5.23 -0.23 17.54
C GLY A 64 -5.90 -1.05 18.64
N LEU A 65 -5.26 -2.16 19.07
CA LEU A 65 -5.70 -2.99 20.18
C LEU A 65 -5.72 -2.20 21.51
N LYS A 66 -4.67 -1.44 21.79
CA LYS A 66 -4.56 -0.62 23.01
C LYS A 66 -5.64 0.45 23.09
N MET A 67 -5.94 1.12 21.98
CA MET A 67 -6.98 2.16 21.93
C MET A 67 -8.39 1.58 22.00
N GLY A 68 -8.68 0.53 21.24
CA GLY A 68 -10.04 0.06 21.00
C GLY A 68 -10.48 -1.15 21.81
N GLY A 69 -9.53 -1.94 22.30
CA GLY A 69 -9.81 -3.32 22.72
C GLY A 69 -9.98 -4.26 21.53
N PRO A 70 -10.11 -5.57 21.78
CA PRO A 70 -10.13 -6.58 20.72
C PRO A 70 -11.35 -6.46 19.79
N VAL A 71 -12.52 -6.04 20.28
CA VAL A 71 -13.72 -5.88 19.46
C VAL A 71 -13.57 -4.74 18.46
N PHE A 72 -13.18 -3.53 18.91
CA PHE A 72 -13.05 -2.41 17.99
C PHE A 72 -11.90 -2.58 17.01
N LEU A 73 -10.82 -3.29 17.38
CA LEU A 73 -9.78 -3.67 16.42
C LEU A 73 -10.39 -4.55 15.31
N LEU A 74 -11.08 -5.63 15.67
CA LEU A 74 -11.69 -6.55 14.70
C LEU A 74 -12.72 -5.85 13.81
N VAL A 75 -13.64 -5.10 14.41
CA VAL A 75 -14.69 -4.37 13.68
C VAL A 75 -14.08 -3.32 12.74
N SER A 76 -13.05 -2.61 13.17
CA SER A 76 -12.34 -1.65 12.31
C SER A 76 -11.74 -2.32 11.08
N TYR A 77 -11.07 -3.45 11.27
CA TYR A 77 -10.48 -4.21 10.17
C TYR A 77 -11.53 -4.77 9.21
N ILE A 78 -12.71 -5.20 9.71
CA ILE A 78 -13.85 -5.62 8.89
C ILE A 78 -14.38 -4.43 8.06
N ILE A 79 -14.66 -3.29 8.69
CA ILE A 79 -15.22 -2.11 8.00
C ILE A 79 -14.26 -1.61 6.93
N ILE A 80 -12.97 -1.46 7.25
CA ILE A 80 -11.96 -0.99 6.29
C ILE A 80 -11.86 -1.98 5.11
N THR A 81 -11.85 -3.30 5.39
CA THR A 81 -11.83 -4.33 4.34
C THR A 81 -13.04 -4.22 3.41
N LEU A 82 -14.24 -3.94 3.94
CA LEU A 82 -15.45 -3.75 3.15
C LEU A 82 -15.40 -2.46 2.31
N LEU A 83 -14.91 -1.35 2.87
CA LEU A 83 -14.72 -0.11 2.10
C LEU A 83 -13.67 -0.29 0.99
N LEU A 84 -12.59 -1.03 1.27
CA LEU A 84 -11.57 -1.33 0.28
C LEU A 84 -12.01 -2.33 -0.78
N TYR A 85 -12.99 -3.19 -0.49
CA TYR A 85 -13.64 -3.99 -1.53
C TYR A 85 -14.23 -3.10 -2.63
N GLY A 86 -14.90 -2.00 -2.25
CA GLY A 86 -15.44 -1.04 -3.19
C GLY A 86 -14.36 -0.36 -4.04
N VAL A 87 -13.21 -0.01 -3.44
CA VAL A 87 -12.08 0.58 -4.16
C VAL A 87 -11.40 -0.45 -5.07
N ALA A 88 -11.08 -1.63 -4.56
CA ALA A 88 -10.35 -2.66 -5.30
C ALA A 88 -11.15 -3.21 -6.49
N THR A 89 -12.47 -3.37 -6.33
CA THR A 89 -13.32 -3.77 -7.47
C THR A 89 -13.47 -2.64 -8.47
N ALA A 90 -13.56 -1.37 -8.03
CA ALA A 90 -13.57 -0.22 -8.92
C ALA A 90 -12.28 -0.10 -9.74
N THR A 91 -11.11 -0.18 -9.08
CA THR A 91 -9.82 -0.15 -9.78
C THR A 91 -9.62 -1.37 -10.67
N GLY A 92 -10.05 -2.57 -10.22
CA GLY A 92 -9.99 -3.79 -11.00
C GLY A 92 -10.84 -3.76 -12.27
N GLU A 93 -12.04 -3.15 -12.24
CA GLU A 93 -12.84 -2.97 -13.46
C GLU A 93 -12.13 -2.06 -14.46
N MET A 94 -11.67 -0.88 -14.01
CA MET A 94 -10.97 0.08 -14.87
C MET A 94 -9.68 -0.49 -15.45
N SER A 95 -8.86 -1.13 -14.62
CA SER A 95 -7.57 -1.67 -15.03
C SER A 95 -7.70 -2.93 -15.85
N SER A 96 -8.76 -3.73 -15.68
CA SER A 96 -9.03 -4.85 -16.57
C SER A 96 -9.49 -4.39 -17.96
N TYR A 97 -10.16 -3.24 -18.07
CA TYR A 97 -10.61 -2.72 -19.35
C TYR A 97 -9.45 -2.12 -20.15
N MET A 98 -8.63 -1.28 -19.54
CA MET A 98 -7.50 -0.61 -20.21
C MET A 98 -6.22 -0.70 -19.39
N PRO A 99 -5.60 -1.89 -19.29
CA PRO A 99 -4.31 -2.08 -18.64
C PRO A 99 -3.19 -1.52 -19.53
N VAL A 100 -2.84 -0.25 -19.32
CA VAL A 100 -1.72 0.38 -20.02
C VAL A 100 -0.43 0.10 -19.25
N TYR A 101 0.67 -0.14 -19.96
CA TYR A 101 1.99 -0.30 -19.36
C TYR A 101 2.37 0.91 -18.50
N GLY A 102 2.87 0.67 -17.29
CA GLY A 102 3.23 1.75 -16.34
C GLY A 102 2.04 2.57 -15.83
N CYS A 103 0.80 2.12 -16.05
CA CYS A 103 -0.37 2.86 -15.58
C CYS A 103 -0.43 2.92 -14.05
N SER A 104 -0.89 4.06 -13.56
CA SER A 104 -1.22 4.28 -12.16
C SER A 104 -2.60 4.91 -12.10
N MET A 105 -3.16 5.02 -10.89
CA MET A 105 -4.42 5.74 -10.71
C MET A 105 -4.33 7.22 -11.10
N SER A 106 -3.13 7.81 -11.13
CA SER A 106 -2.89 9.16 -11.67
C SER A 106 -3.18 9.22 -13.18
N TYR A 107 -2.80 8.19 -13.94
CA TYR A 107 -3.08 8.08 -15.36
C TYR A 107 -4.60 8.04 -15.62
N TYR A 108 -5.34 7.19 -14.89
CA TYR A 108 -6.80 7.15 -15.01
C TYR A 108 -7.48 8.45 -14.52
N GLY A 109 -6.89 9.14 -13.55
CA GLY A 109 -7.36 10.47 -13.12
C GLY A 109 -7.27 11.51 -14.23
N ASN A 110 -6.14 11.53 -14.95
CA ASN A 110 -5.95 12.37 -16.13
C ASN A 110 -6.97 12.02 -17.22
N ARG A 111 -7.08 10.73 -17.55
CA ARG A 111 -7.85 10.21 -18.68
C ARG A 111 -9.38 10.28 -18.50
N TYR A 112 -9.89 9.96 -17.32
CA TYR A 112 -11.34 9.82 -17.08
C TYR A 112 -11.96 11.00 -16.33
N VAL A 113 -11.15 11.90 -15.76
CA VAL A 113 -11.68 13.03 -14.98
C VAL A 113 -11.13 14.36 -15.49
N SER A 114 -9.86 14.66 -15.23
CA SER A 114 -9.21 15.90 -15.65
C SER A 114 -7.70 15.80 -15.50
N ARG A 115 -6.97 16.53 -16.34
CA ARG A 115 -5.50 16.67 -16.23
C ARG A 115 -5.05 17.13 -14.85
N SER A 116 -5.78 18.06 -14.23
CA SER A 116 -5.47 18.58 -12.90
C SER A 116 -5.60 17.52 -11.81
N LEU A 117 -6.61 16.65 -11.87
CA LEU A 117 -6.74 15.55 -10.91
C LEU A 117 -5.59 14.54 -11.07
N GLY A 118 -5.23 14.19 -12.31
CA GLY A 118 -4.07 13.34 -12.58
C GLY A 118 -2.78 13.93 -11.99
N PHE A 119 -2.50 15.21 -12.28
CA PHE A 119 -1.35 15.92 -11.71
C PHE A 119 -1.32 15.84 -10.17
N THR A 120 -2.43 16.16 -9.50
CA THR A 120 -2.53 16.13 -8.04
C THR A 120 -2.27 14.74 -7.49
N MET A 121 -2.92 13.71 -8.06
CA MET A 121 -2.75 12.33 -7.60
C MET A 121 -1.31 11.86 -7.77
N GLY A 122 -0.65 12.17 -8.88
CA GLY A 122 0.75 11.81 -9.08
C GLY A 122 1.66 12.40 -7.99
N TRP A 123 1.50 13.69 -7.66
CA TRP A 123 2.29 14.34 -6.61
C TRP A 123 1.97 13.82 -5.21
N VAL A 124 0.70 13.55 -4.91
CA VAL A 124 0.28 12.94 -3.65
C VAL A 124 0.86 11.53 -3.53
N TYR A 125 0.86 10.73 -4.60
CA TYR A 125 1.51 9.41 -4.59
C TYR A 125 3.00 9.50 -4.33
N PHE A 126 3.72 10.37 -5.04
CA PHE A 126 5.14 10.57 -4.80
C PHE A 126 5.43 10.90 -3.33
N TYR A 127 4.74 11.91 -2.80
CA TYR A 127 4.91 12.35 -1.42
C TYR A 127 4.60 11.24 -0.41
N VAL A 128 3.48 10.53 -0.56
CA VAL A 128 3.08 9.52 0.42
C VAL A 128 3.98 8.28 0.36
N PHE A 129 4.40 7.86 -0.84
CA PHE A 129 5.39 6.79 -0.95
C PHE A 129 6.72 7.20 -0.34
N ALA A 130 7.18 8.44 -0.58
CA ALA A 130 8.42 8.95 -0.01
C ALA A 130 8.37 9.05 1.53
N ILE A 131 7.25 9.50 2.12
CA ILE A 131 7.10 9.61 3.59
C ILE A 131 6.89 8.25 4.27
N THR A 132 6.45 7.24 3.52
CA THR A 132 6.36 5.87 4.07
C THR A 132 7.76 5.28 4.31
N VAL A 133 8.77 5.65 3.53
CA VAL A 133 10.15 5.17 3.71
C VAL A 133 10.70 5.45 5.13
N PRO A 134 10.74 6.70 5.63
CA PRO A 134 11.18 6.97 6.99
C PRO A 134 10.26 6.35 8.06
N ALA A 135 8.97 6.13 7.76
CA ALA A 135 8.06 5.41 8.64
C ALA A 135 8.51 3.96 8.86
N GLU A 136 8.86 3.25 7.77
CA GLU A 136 9.34 1.87 7.83
C GLU A 136 10.72 1.78 8.49
N ILE A 137 11.62 2.75 8.23
CA ILE A 137 12.92 2.83 8.93
C ILE A 137 12.71 2.99 10.45
N ASN A 138 11.77 3.86 10.83
CA ASN A 138 11.44 4.10 12.23
C ASN A 138 10.86 2.84 12.90
N VAL A 139 9.90 2.15 12.26
CA VAL A 139 9.34 0.90 12.80
C VAL A 139 10.41 -0.18 12.92
N THR A 140 11.24 -0.35 11.89
CA THR A 140 12.35 -1.31 11.92
C THR A 140 13.25 -1.08 13.14
N THR A 141 13.55 0.20 13.40
CA THR A 141 14.39 0.60 14.53
C THR A 141 13.70 0.35 15.87
N ILE A 142 12.39 0.62 15.99
CA ILE A 142 11.59 0.31 17.19
C ILE A 142 11.62 -1.19 17.49
N VAL A 143 11.47 -2.04 16.47
CA VAL A 143 11.51 -3.50 16.64
C VAL A 143 12.93 -3.98 17.00
N ILE A 144 13.97 -3.37 16.44
CA ILE A 144 15.37 -3.69 16.80
C ILE A 144 15.67 -3.41 18.28
N GLN A 145 15.01 -2.41 18.89
CA GLN A 145 15.16 -2.17 20.32
C GLN A 145 14.69 -3.34 21.19
N TYR A 146 13.95 -4.31 20.64
CA TYR A 146 13.63 -5.57 21.32
C TYR A 146 14.86 -6.28 21.88
N TRP A 147 15.96 -6.29 21.13
CA TRP A 147 17.19 -6.98 21.52
C TRP A 147 18.11 -6.13 22.41
N ASN A 148 17.67 -4.94 22.83
CA ASN A 148 18.47 -3.97 23.61
C ASN A 148 19.92 -3.84 23.09
N PRO A 149 20.12 -3.50 21.81
CA PRO A 149 21.45 -3.42 21.23
C PRO A 149 22.28 -2.33 21.95
N PRO A 150 23.57 -2.56 22.22
CA PRO A 150 24.42 -1.64 22.99
C PRO A 150 24.86 -0.39 22.19
N VAL A 151 24.14 -0.02 21.13
CA VAL A 151 24.49 1.06 20.21
C VAL A 151 23.35 2.07 20.10
N HIS A 152 23.71 3.33 19.87
CA HIS A 152 22.76 4.43 19.77
C HIS A 152 21.78 4.22 18.59
N THR A 153 20.50 4.56 18.79
CA THR A 153 19.40 4.40 17.82
C THR A 153 19.71 4.98 16.44
N ALA A 154 20.47 6.09 16.39
CA ALA A 154 20.92 6.72 15.15
C ALA A 154 21.69 5.76 14.22
N VAL A 155 22.46 4.82 14.77
CA VAL A 155 23.22 3.84 13.98
C VAL A 155 22.26 2.95 13.21
N TRP A 156 21.21 2.44 13.85
CA TRP A 156 20.21 1.59 13.21
C TRP A 156 19.38 2.35 12.16
N LEU A 157 18.99 3.60 12.43
CA LEU A 157 18.35 4.46 11.42
C LEU A 157 19.22 4.58 10.16
N THR A 158 20.53 4.79 10.36
CA THR A 158 21.51 4.92 9.28
C THR A 158 21.67 3.62 8.50
N VAL A 159 21.86 2.49 9.20
CA VAL A 159 22.07 1.17 8.58
C VAL A 159 20.87 0.75 7.75
N VAL A 160 19.66 0.84 8.32
CA VAL A 160 18.42 0.49 7.60
C VAL A 160 18.23 1.40 6.39
N GLY A 161 18.45 2.71 6.55
CA GLY A 161 18.37 3.68 5.45
C GLY A 161 19.35 3.39 4.31
N ILE A 162 20.62 3.14 4.63
CA ILE A 162 21.65 2.84 3.63
C ILE A 162 21.27 1.63 2.80
N VAL A 163 20.80 0.55 3.42
CA VAL A 163 20.51 -0.65 2.64
C VAL A 163 19.24 -0.49 1.80
N ILE A 164 18.20 0.16 2.30
CA ILE A 164 17.01 0.48 1.48
C ILE A 164 17.40 1.28 0.23
N ILE A 165 18.29 2.28 0.40
CA ILE A 165 18.79 3.11 -0.70
C ILE A 165 19.66 2.27 -1.65
N ALA A 166 20.59 1.46 -1.12
CA ALA A 166 21.46 0.62 -1.91
C ALA A 166 20.67 -0.39 -2.76
N CYS A 167 19.65 -1.04 -2.18
CA CYS A 167 18.75 -1.95 -2.90
C CYS A 167 18.05 -1.26 -4.09
N ASN A 168 17.68 0.02 -3.93
CA ASN A 168 17.01 0.80 -4.97
C ASN A 168 17.96 1.40 -6.02
N CYS A 169 19.27 1.32 -5.82
CA CYS A 169 20.27 1.68 -6.83
C CYS A 169 20.54 0.54 -7.83
N PHE A 170 20.11 -0.69 -7.53
CA PHE A 170 20.29 -1.84 -8.42
C PHE A 170 19.22 -1.92 -9.52
N PRO A 171 19.51 -2.64 -10.63
CA PRO A 171 18.54 -2.85 -11.70
C PRO A 171 17.27 -3.57 -11.22
N VAL A 172 16.15 -3.32 -11.90
CA VAL A 172 14.82 -3.83 -11.52
C VAL A 172 14.76 -5.36 -11.36
N LYS A 173 15.58 -6.10 -12.12
CA LYS A 173 15.66 -7.57 -12.03
C LYS A 173 16.14 -8.04 -10.65
N VAL A 174 17.14 -7.35 -10.09
CA VAL A 174 17.67 -7.66 -8.75
C VAL A 174 16.62 -7.33 -7.70
N TYR A 175 15.99 -6.14 -7.83
CA TYR A 175 14.90 -5.73 -6.96
C TYR A 175 13.74 -6.76 -6.95
N GLY A 176 13.34 -7.26 -8.12
CA GLY A 176 12.25 -8.24 -8.25
C GLY A 176 12.56 -9.58 -7.55
N GLU A 177 13.79 -10.08 -7.66
CA GLU A 177 14.21 -11.30 -6.95
C GLU A 177 14.29 -11.07 -5.44
N THR A 178 14.86 -9.94 -4.99
CA THR A 178 14.93 -9.59 -3.57
C THR A 178 13.54 -9.49 -2.96
N GLU A 179 12.61 -8.81 -3.62
CA GLU A 179 11.25 -8.64 -3.13
C GLU A 179 10.44 -9.94 -3.16
N PHE A 180 10.69 -10.82 -4.13
CA PHE A 180 10.08 -12.17 -4.14
C PHE A 180 10.40 -12.95 -2.87
N TRP A 181 11.67 -12.97 -2.46
CA TRP A 181 12.08 -13.67 -1.23
C TRP A 181 11.52 -12.99 0.01
N PHE A 182 11.60 -11.66 0.11
CA PHE A 182 11.03 -10.94 1.26
C PHE A 182 9.53 -11.13 1.39
N ALA A 183 8.78 -11.02 0.29
CA ALA A 183 7.34 -11.29 0.27
C ALA A 183 7.04 -12.74 0.67
N SER A 184 7.84 -13.71 0.24
CA SER A 184 7.66 -15.11 0.62
C SER A 184 7.83 -15.31 2.12
N THR A 185 8.85 -14.72 2.73
CA THR A 185 9.06 -14.76 4.19
C THR A 185 7.90 -14.13 4.95
N LYS A 186 7.36 -12.99 4.47
CA LYS A 186 6.19 -12.33 5.08
C LYS A 186 4.96 -13.25 5.11
N VAL A 187 4.67 -13.89 3.99
CA VAL A 187 3.51 -14.80 3.85
C VAL A 187 3.63 -16.01 4.76
N ILE A 188 4.80 -16.66 4.75
CA ILE A 188 5.06 -17.80 5.62
C ILE A 188 4.96 -17.37 7.09
N GLY A 189 5.52 -16.21 7.43
CA GLY A 189 5.47 -15.64 8.77
C GLY A 189 4.05 -15.41 9.28
N ILE A 190 3.19 -14.74 8.50
CA ILE A 190 1.81 -14.48 8.95
C ILE A 190 0.98 -15.78 9.02
N ILE A 191 1.16 -16.72 8.09
CA ILE A 191 0.47 -18.02 8.17
C ILE A 191 0.89 -18.77 9.43
N GLY A 192 2.20 -18.80 9.74
CA GLY A 192 2.71 -19.41 10.97
C GLY A 192 2.14 -18.77 12.23
N LEU A 193 2.04 -17.44 12.27
CA LEU A 193 1.44 -16.70 13.38
C LEU A 193 -0.07 -16.96 13.54
N LEU A 194 -0.81 -17.10 12.43
CA LEU A 194 -2.23 -17.47 12.48
C LEU A 194 -2.42 -18.90 13.00
N ILE A 195 -1.60 -19.86 12.54
CA ILE A 195 -1.63 -21.24 13.06
C ILE A 195 -1.32 -21.24 14.55
N MET A 196 -0.27 -20.52 14.96
CA MET A 196 0.09 -20.40 16.37
C MET A 196 -1.05 -19.81 17.21
N ALA A 197 -1.73 -18.76 16.73
CA ALA A 197 -2.87 -18.19 17.45
C ALA A 197 -3.99 -19.22 17.66
N VAL A 198 -4.28 -20.07 16.66
CA VAL A 198 -5.25 -21.17 16.79
C VAL A 198 -4.77 -22.20 17.82
N VAL A 199 -3.49 -22.57 17.81
CA VAL A 199 -2.91 -23.51 18.79
C VAL A 199 -3.01 -22.96 20.21
N LEU A 200 -2.65 -21.69 20.42
CA LEU A 200 -2.75 -21.03 21.72
C LEU A 200 -4.20 -20.88 22.19
N PHE A 201 -5.14 -20.63 21.27
CA PHE A 201 -6.57 -20.56 21.58
C PHE A 201 -7.07 -21.85 22.25
N PHE A 202 -6.63 -23.01 21.77
CA PHE A 202 -6.99 -24.32 22.32
C PHE A 202 -6.04 -24.82 23.43
N GLY A 203 -5.08 -24.02 23.88
CA GLY A 203 -4.20 -24.35 25.00
C GLY A 203 -2.97 -25.18 24.65
N GLY A 204 -2.60 -25.25 23.38
CA GLY A 204 -1.36 -25.92 22.93
C GLY A 204 -0.07 -25.14 23.24
N GLY A 205 -0.13 -24.13 24.12
CA GLY A 205 1.05 -23.40 24.60
C GLY A 205 1.78 -24.13 25.74
N PRO A 206 3.00 -23.72 26.08
CA PRO A 206 3.78 -24.26 27.21
C PRO A 206 3.05 -24.26 28.56
N SER A 207 2.13 -23.32 28.80
CA SER A 207 1.31 -23.27 30.01
C SER A 207 0.22 -24.36 30.06
N GLY A 208 -0.15 -24.96 28.93
CA GLY A 208 -1.29 -25.86 28.81
C GLY A 208 -2.66 -25.18 29.01
N GLU A 209 -2.69 -23.88 29.29
CA GLU A 209 -3.93 -23.14 29.53
C GLU A 209 -4.53 -22.65 28.20
N PRO A 210 -5.77 -23.05 27.87
CA PRO A 210 -6.44 -22.50 26.70
C PRO A 210 -6.78 -21.04 26.90
N LEU A 211 -6.41 -20.21 25.93
CA LEU A 211 -6.74 -18.78 25.95
C LEU A 211 -8.23 -18.55 25.71
N TYR A 212 -8.88 -19.33 24.84
CA TYR A 212 -10.26 -19.06 24.38
C TYR A 212 -10.48 -17.55 24.15
N PHE A 213 -11.48 -16.95 24.81
CA PHE A 213 -11.77 -15.53 24.80
C PHE A 213 -11.33 -14.82 26.11
N LYS A 214 -10.30 -15.33 26.81
CA LYS A 214 -9.80 -14.80 28.09
C LYS A 214 -9.62 -13.28 28.05
N TYR A 215 -8.93 -12.77 27.03
CA TYR A 215 -8.65 -11.33 26.90
C TYR A 215 -9.83 -10.48 26.43
N TRP A 216 -10.85 -11.11 25.85
CA TRP A 216 -12.12 -10.45 25.52
C TRP A 216 -13.02 -10.32 26.76
N ASN A 217 -12.79 -11.15 27.78
CA ASN A 217 -13.49 -11.06 29.06
C ASN A 217 -12.73 -10.19 30.08
N ASN A 218 -11.40 -10.29 30.13
CA ASN A 218 -10.54 -9.53 31.04
C ASN A 218 -9.21 -9.15 30.33
N PRO A 219 -8.89 -7.86 30.09
CA PRO A 219 -9.50 -6.66 30.67
C PRO A 219 -10.90 -6.30 30.16
N GLY A 220 -11.32 -6.90 29.04
CA GLY A 220 -12.65 -6.71 28.48
C GLY A 220 -12.63 -6.52 26.96
N PRO A 221 -13.81 -6.50 26.33
CA PRO A 221 -13.91 -6.56 24.88
C PRO A 221 -13.68 -5.20 24.21
N ILE A 222 -13.95 -4.10 24.93
CA ILE A 222 -13.94 -2.72 24.43
C ILE A 222 -13.23 -1.85 25.46
N ASN A 223 -12.29 -1.05 24.98
CA ASN A 223 -11.61 -0.04 25.79
C ASN A 223 -12.32 1.32 25.70
N GLU A 224 -12.03 2.18 26.67
CA GLU A 224 -12.40 3.60 26.66
C GLU A 224 -11.16 4.44 26.34
N TYR A 225 -11.29 5.46 25.49
CA TYR A 225 -10.18 6.29 25.03
C TYR A 225 -10.50 7.78 25.18
N LEU A 226 -9.54 8.57 25.69
CA LEU A 226 -9.58 10.02 25.96
C LEU A 226 -10.57 10.48 27.05
N VAL A 227 -11.76 9.89 27.11
CA VAL A 227 -12.82 10.18 28.10
C VAL A 227 -13.45 8.88 28.57
N GLY A 228 -14.19 8.91 29.68
CA GLY A 228 -14.87 7.72 30.21
C GLY A 228 -16.26 7.47 29.59
N GLY A 229 -16.80 6.27 29.81
CA GLY A 229 -18.16 5.87 29.46
C GLY A 229 -18.41 5.74 27.96
N ALA A 230 -19.66 5.95 27.53
CA ALA A 230 -20.08 5.77 26.13
C ALA A 230 -19.32 6.69 25.15
N ALA A 231 -19.04 7.94 25.55
CA ALA A 231 -18.22 8.86 24.76
C ALA A 231 -16.78 8.34 24.60
N GLY A 232 -16.24 7.70 25.65
CA GLY A 232 -14.92 7.07 25.63
C GLY A 232 -14.83 5.91 24.64
N ARG A 233 -15.88 5.09 24.59
CA ARG A 233 -15.99 3.98 23.64
C ARG A 233 -16.12 4.49 22.20
N LEU A 234 -16.87 5.57 21.98
CA LEU A 234 -16.94 6.19 20.66
C LEU A 234 -15.57 6.74 20.22
N CYS A 235 -14.85 7.44 21.11
CA CYS A 235 -13.49 7.90 20.84
C CYS A 235 -12.54 6.74 20.56
N ALA A 236 -12.66 5.64 21.30
CA ALA A 236 -11.88 4.42 21.09
C ALA A 236 -12.14 3.83 19.71
N PHE A 237 -13.41 3.70 19.31
CA PHE A 237 -13.78 3.22 17.98
C PHE A 237 -13.23 4.11 16.87
N ILE A 238 -13.46 5.44 16.94
CA ILE A 238 -13.00 6.38 15.91
C ILE A 238 -11.47 6.36 15.83
N GLY A 239 -10.76 6.37 16.96
CA GLY A 239 -9.29 6.31 16.99
C GLY A 239 -8.73 5.01 16.44
N THR A 240 -9.36 3.87 16.76
CA THR A 240 -8.92 2.57 16.25
C THR A 240 -9.17 2.43 14.75
N ILE A 241 -10.34 2.85 14.24
CA ILE A 241 -10.63 2.71 12.81
C ILE A 241 -9.76 3.64 11.94
N THR A 242 -9.55 4.89 12.35
CA THR A 242 -8.72 5.83 11.59
C THR A 242 -7.26 5.42 11.59
N PHE A 243 -6.74 4.94 12.73
CA PHE A 243 -5.36 4.46 12.82
C PHE A 243 -5.12 3.18 12.02
N SER A 244 -6.05 2.22 12.09
CA SER A 244 -5.91 0.88 11.47
C SER A 244 -5.77 0.92 9.95
N VAL A 245 -6.16 2.03 9.32
CA VAL A 245 -6.02 2.27 7.87
C VAL A 245 -4.59 2.14 7.39
N TYR A 246 -3.60 2.45 8.24
CA TYR A 246 -2.18 2.32 7.89
C TYR A 246 -1.81 0.91 7.42
N ALA A 247 -2.45 -0.12 7.99
CA ALA A 247 -2.22 -1.50 7.59
C ALA A 247 -2.62 -1.76 6.13
N PHE A 248 -3.56 -1.01 5.58
CA PHE A 248 -4.16 -1.24 4.27
C PHE A 248 -3.69 -0.26 3.19
N ALA A 249 -2.83 0.70 3.53
CA ALA A 249 -2.47 1.80 2.66
C ALA A 249 -1.96 1.33 1.28
N PHE A 250 -2.49 1.91 0.20
CA PHE A 250 -2.10 1.73 -1.21
C PHE A 250 -2.19 0.30 -1.78
N ALA A 251 -2.86 -0.61 -1.08
CA ALA A 251 -2.97 -1.99 -1.48
C ALA A 251 -3.77 -2.21 -2.80
N PRO A 252 -4.90 -1.51 -3.07
CA PRO A 252 -5.58 -1.57 -4.37
C PRO A 252 -4.76 -0.99 -5.54
N GLU A 253 -3.94 0.02 -5.29
CA GLU A 253 -3.13 0.70 -6.30
C GLU A 253 -2.01 -0.19 -6.82
N LEU A 254 -1.47 -1.06 -5.96
CA LEU A 254 -0.52 -2.10 -6.37
C LEU A 254 -1.11 -3.03 -7.44
N LEU A 255 -2.42 -3.32 -7.41
CA LEU A 255 -3.06 -4.12 -8.46
C LEU A 255 -3.05 -3.41 -9.82
N VAL A 256 -3.20 -2.09 -9.83
CA VAL A 256 -3.17 -1.30 -11.06
C VAL A 256 -1.77 -1.28 -11.64
N VAL A 257 -0.78 -0.93 -10.81
CA VAL A 257 0.63 -0.84 -11.22
C VAL A 257 1.16 -2.20 -11.70
N THR A 258 0.88 -3.26 -10.95
CA THR A 258 1.30 -4.61 -11.34
C THR A 258 0.51 -5.16 -12.52
N GLY A 259 -0.74 -4.73 -12.71
CA GLY A 259 -1.58 -5.10 -13.84
C GLY A 259 -0.96 -4.70 -15.18
N GLY A 260 -0.31 -3.53 -15.25
CA GLY A 260 0.44 -3.10 -16.44
C GLY A 260 1.65 -3.97 -16.76
N GLU A 261 2.14 -4.79 -15.84
CA GLU A 261 3.29 -5.70 -16.03
C GLU A 261 2.85 -7.18 -16.20
N MET A 262 1.54 -7.46 -16.20
CA MET A 262 1.01 -8.83 -16.31
C MET A 262 0.93 -9.27 -17.78
N GLU A 263 1.22 -10.54 -18.03
CA GLU A 263 0.83 -11.21 -19.27
C GLU A 263 -0.70 -11.36 -19.31
N SER A 264 -1.35 -11.11 -20.46
CA SER A 264 -2.82 -11.19 -20.60
C SER A 264 -3.57 -10.45 -19.48
N PRO A 265 -3.32 -9.15 -19.29
CA PRO A 265 -3.79 -8.40 -18.14
C PRO A 265 -5.33 -8.32 -18.05
N ARG A 266 -6.06 -8.24 -19.18
CA ARG A 266 -7.55 -8.22 -19.19
C ARG A 266 -8.13 -9.48 -18.55
N ARG A 267 -7.43 -10.62 -18.66
CA ARG A 267 -7.81 -11.89 -18.04
C ARG A 267 -7.27 -12.08 -16.62
N ASN A 268 -6.08 -11.59 -16.34
CA ASN A 268 -5.38 -11.87 -15.08
C ASN A 268 -5.68 -10.85 -13.97
N ILE A 269 -5.92 -9.57 -14.30
CA ILE A 269 -6.34 -8.54 -13.35
C ILE A 269 -7.65 -8.89 -12.63
N PRO A 270 -8.71 -9.39 -13.30
CA PRO A 270 -9.94 -9.78 -12.61
C PRO A 270 -9.71 -10.89 -11.58
N LYS A 271 -8.90 -11.90 -11.93
CA LYS A 271 -8.52 -12.98 -11.02
C LYS A 271 -7.70 -12.46 -9.84
N ALA A 272 -6.76 -11.55 -10.10
CA ALA A 272 -5.94 -10.93 -9.07
C ALA A 272 -6.80 -10.09 -8.10
N THR A 273 -7.76 -9.34 -8.62
CA THR A 273 -8.71 -8.51 -7.83
C THR A 273 -9.54 -9.36 -6.87
N VAL A 274 -10.11 -10.47 -7.34
CA VAL A 274 -10.88 -11.37 -6.46
C VAL A 274 -9.98 -12.03 -5.41
N ARG A 275 -8.79 -12.52 -5.81
CA ARG A 275 -7.83 -13.13 -4.88
C ARG A 275 -7.31 -12.15 -3.84
N TYR A 276 -7.14 -10.88 -4.21
CA TYR A 276 -6.74 -9.82 -3.32
C TYR A 276 -7.72 -9.67 -2.15
N PHE A 277 -9.02 -9.72 -2.41
CA PHE A 277 -10.01 -9.62 -1.33
C PHE A 277 -9.97 -10.80 -0.35
N TYR A 278 -9.82 -12.03 -0.86
CA TYR A 278 -9.61 -13.19 0.01
C TYR A 278 -8.34 -13.06 0.88
N ARG A 279 -7.29 -12.41 0.37
CA ARG A 279 -6.08 -12.11 1.14
C ARG A 279 -6.34 -11.07 2.24
N LEU A 280 -7.11 -10.02 1.95
CA LEU A 280 -7.51 -9.05 2.97
C LEU A 280 -8.25 -9.73 4.12
N ILE A 281 -9.26 -10.55 3.82
CA ILE A 281 -9.99 -11.29 4.86
C ILE A 281 -9.05 -12.18 5.66
N THR A 282 -8.25 -13.01 4.98
CA THR A 282 -7.40 -14.02 5.65
C THR A 282 -6.30 -13.38 6.49
N PHE A 283 -5.59 -12.37 6.03
CA PHE A 283 -4.46 -11.82 6.79
C PHE A 283 -4.88 -10.71 7.75
N TYR A 284 -5.82 -9.87 7.36
CA TYR A 284 -6.18 -8.70 8.16
C TYR A 284 -7.28 -9.02 9.17
N ILE A 285 -8.42 -9.57 8.74
CA ILE A 285 -9.52 -9.86 9.66
C ILE A 285 -9.12 -10.97 10.64
N LEU A 286 -8.56 -12.08 10.14
CA LEU A 286 -8.08 -13.14 11.04
C LEU A 286 -6.85 -12.69 11.84
N GLY A 287 -5.99 -11.83 11.28
CA GLY A 287 -4.86 -11.27 12.02
C GLY A 287 -5.31 -10.39 13.19
N ALA A 288 -6.28 -9.50 12.98
CA ALA A 288 -6.87 -8.68 14.03
C ALA A 288 -7.56 -9.54 15.10
N LEU A 289 -8.31 -10.56 14.69
CA LEU A 289 -8.92 -11.53 15.59
C LEU A 289 -7.84 -12.24 16.42
N ALA A 290 -6.83 -12.81 15.77
CA ALA A 290 -5.74 -13.53 16.41
C ALA A 290 -4.99 -12.65 17.43
N ILE A 291 -4.63 -11.41 17.06
CA ILE A 291 -4.00 -10.45 17.98
C ILE A 291 -4.87 -10.21 19.21
N GLY A 292 -6.18 -10.00 19.02
CA GLY A 292 -7.13 -9.83 20.12
C GLY A 292 -7.33 -11.07 21.00
N LEU A 293 -7.02 -12.27 20.48
CA LEU A 293 -7.13 -13.53 21.22
C LEU A 293 -5.85 -13.86 22.01
N ILE A 294 -4.67 -13.49 21.50
CA ILE A 294 -3.38 -13.87 22.10
C ILE A 294 -2.82 -12.84 23.08
N LEU A 295 -3.32 -11.61 23.06
CA LEU A 295 -2.76 -10.51 23.85
C LEU A 295 -3.85 -9.63 24.51
N PRO A 296 -3.70 -9.27 25.80
CA PRO A 296 -4.62 -8.33 26.44
C PRO A 296 -4.41 -6.89 25.97
N SER A 297 -5.49 -6.14 25.83
CA SER A 297 -5.46 -4.76 25.32
C SER A 297 -4.79 -3.75 26.26
N ASN A 298 -4.65 -4.06 27.54
CA ASN A 298 -3.99 -3.23 28.55
C ASN A 298 -2.52 -3.61 28.78
N HIS A 299 -1.92 -4.46 27.93
CA HIS A 299 -0.53 -4.87 28.09
C HIS A 299 0.42 -3.64 28.02
N PRO A 300 1.37 -3.48 28.97
CA PRO A 300 2.21 -2.28 29.07
C PRO A 300 3.12 -2.09 27.84
N ASP A 301 3.66 -3.18 27.29
CA ASP A 301 4.60 -3.14 26.15
C ASP A 301 3.95 -2.85 24.79
N LEU A 302 2.62 -2.70 24.73
CA LEU A 302 1.94 -2.29 23.50
C LEU A 302 2.32 -0.86 23.10
N LEU A 303 2.63 -0.70 21.81
CA LEU A 303 3.04 0.57 21.21
C LEU A 303 2.06 1.70 21.57
N SER A 304 2.62 2.84 22.02
CA SER A 304 1.86 4.05 22.36
C SER A 304 2.71 5.30 22.13
N ALA A 305 2.09 6.49 22.19
CA ALA A 305 2.75 7.78 21.94
C ALA A 305 3.85 8.19 22.96
N GLY A 306 4.33 7.26 23.79
CA GLY A 306 5.46 7.48 24.71
C GLY A 306 6.43 6.30 24.79
N SER A 307 6.19 5.22 24.05
CA SER A 307 7.05 4.03 24.10
C SER A 307 8.32 4.24 23.27
N GLY A 308 9.49 4.09 23.91
CA GLY A 308 10.81 4.15 23.27
C GLY A 308 11.27 2.81 22.69
N ALA A 309 10.82 1.70 23.29
CA ALA A 309 10.98 0.33 22.79
C ALA A 309 9.61 -0.34 22.90
N ALA A 310 9.01 -0.71 21.78
CA ALA A 310 7.73 -1.39 21.77
C ALA A 310 7.84 -2.63 20.88
N ALA A 311 7.45 -3.77 21.43
CA ALA A 311 7.44 -5.01 20.68
C ALA A 311 6.14 -5.13 19.88
N SER A 312 6.21 -5.85 18.76
CA SER A 312 5.02 -6.26 18.03
C SER A 312 4.03 -7.00 18.93
N PRO A 313 2.71 -6.78 18.82
CA PRO A 313 1.72 -7.57 19.56
C PRO A 313 1.89 -9.09 19.38
N TRP A 314 2.38 -9.53 18.22
CA TRP A 314 2.69 -10.95 17.98
C TRP A 314 3.84 -11.44 18.85
N ALA A 315 4.94 -10.69 18.88
CA ALA A 315 6.11 -11.05 19.69
C ALA A 315 5.80 -11.02 21.19
N ILE A 316 5.02 -10.04 21.65
CA ILE A 316 4.56 -9.96 23.04
C ILE A 316 3.72 -11.19 23.38
N GLY A 317 2.72 -11.53 22.54
CA GLY A 317 1.86 -12.70 22.78
C GLY A 317 2.64 -14.01 22.83
N ILE A 318 3.68 -14.16 22.01
CA ILE A 318 4.57 -15.34 22.01
C ILE A 318 5.38 -15.44 23.31
N ARG A 319 5.97 -14.32 23.73
CA ARG A 319 6.76 -14.23 24.96
C ARG A 319 5.90 -14.54 26.17
N ASP A 320 4.70 -13.97 26.24
CA ASP A 320 3.76 -14.17 27.35
C ASP A 320 3.19 -15.60 27.36
N ALA A 321 3.04 -16.23 26.19
CA ALA A 321 2.73 -17.65 26.09
C ALA A 321 3.89 -18.57 26.51
N GLY A 322 5.09 -18.03 26.75
CA GLY A 322 6.27 -18.77 27.21
C GLY A 322 6.96 -19.60 26.12
N ILE A 323 6.67 -19.36 24.84
CA ILE A 323 7.28 -20.11 23.73
C ILE A 323 8.71 -19.60 23.53
N LYS A 324 9.70 -20.42 23.91
CA LYS A 324 11.12 -20.04 23.85
C LYS A 324 11.58 -19.77 22.42
N ALA A 325 12.33 -18.67 22.24
CA ALA A 325 13.01 -18.25 21.02
C ALA A 325 12.12 -17.82 19.83
N LEU A 326 10.83 -18.19 19.81
CA LEU A 326 9.93 -17.85 18.71
C LEU A 326 9.66 -16.35 18.63
N ASP A 327 9.64 -15.66 19.77
CA ASP A 327 9.51 -14.21 19.92
C ASP A 327 10.62 -13.47 19.16
N SER A 328 11.87 -13.92 19.33
CA SER A 328 13.04 -13.38 18.64
C SER A 328 13.00 -13.66 17.13
N VAL A 329 12.62 -14.88 16.72
CA VAL A 329 12.46 -15.24 15.29
C VAL A 329 11.39 -14.38 14.62
N VAL A 330 10.25 -14.18 15.28
CA VAL A 330 9.15 -13.36 14.76
C VAL A 330 9.55 -11.90 14.66
N ASN A 331 10.24 -11.34 15.65
CA ASN A 331 10.76 -9.97 15.53
C ASN A 331 11.75 -9.84 14.37
N ALA A 332 12.59 -10.85 14.10
CA ALA A 332 13.48 -10.84 12.94
C ALA A 332 12.69 -10.85 11.61
N ILE A 333 11.61 -11.64 11.51
CA ILE A 333 10.70 -11.63 10.36
C ILE A 333 10.04 -10.25 10.20
N ILE A 334 9.66 -9.60 11.29
CA ILE A 334 9.05 -8.26 11.27
C ILE A 334 10.05 -7.19 10.81
N VAL A 335 11.30 -7.26 11.25
CA VAL A 335 12.40 -6.39 10.75
C VAL A 335 12.57 -6.55 9.24
N LEU A 336 12.66 -7.80 8.75
CA LEU A 336 12.73 -8.08 7.32
C LEU A 336 11.50 -7.57 6.57
N SER A 337 10.32 -7.70 7.19
CA SER A 337 9.05 -7.24 6.63
C SER A 337 9.01 -5.73 6.44
N ALA A 338 9.37 -4.97 7.49
CA ALA A 338 9.45 -3.52 7.50
C ALA A 338 10.47 -3.00 6.48
N TRP A 339 11.65 -3.63 6.45
CA TRP A 339 12.69 -3.30 5.50
C TRP A 339 12.24 -3.49 4.04
N SER A 340 11.60 -4.61 3.74
CA SER A 340 11.04 -4.87 2.41
C SER A 340 9.95 -3.86 2.06
N ALA A 341 9.07 -3.50 3.00
CA ALA A 341 8.09 -2.44 2.78
C ALA A 341 8.78 -1.11 2.43
N GLY A 342 9.79 -0.69 3.19
CA GLY A 342 10.54 0.53 2.93
C GLY A 342 11.25 0.52 1.56
N ASN A 343 11.83 -0.63 1.18
CA ASN A 343 12.43 -0.84 -0.13
C ASN A 343 11.41 -0.69 -1.27
N SER A 344 10.22 -1.25 -1.10
CA SER A 344 9.13 -1.16 -2.08
C SER A 344 8.52 0.23 -2.18
N TYR A 345 8.36 0.95 -1.07
CA TYR A 345 7.89 2.33 -1.10
C TYR A 345 8.91 3.30 -1.72
N LEU A 346 10.21 3.11 -1.49
CA LEU A 346 11.24 3.89 -2.18
C LEU A 346 11.24 3.62 -3.69
N TYR A 347 11.04 2.36 -4.08
CA TYR A 347 10.85 1.98 -5.48
C TYR A 347 9.63 2.71 -6.07
N LEU A 348 8.47 2.63 -5.43
CA LEU A 348 7.24 3.29 -5.90
C LEU A 348 7.38 4.81 -5.96
N ALA A 349 7.97 5.45 -4.95
CA ALA A 349 8.19 6.90 -4.91
C ALA A 349 9.04 7.37 -6.10
N SER A 350 10.16 6.71 -6.35
CA SER A 350 11.06 7.08 -7.45
C SER A 350 10.43 6.88 -8.83
N ARG A 351 9.61 5.84 -9.01
CA ARG A 351 8.91 5.60 -10.29
C ARG A 351 7.71 6.53 -10.47
N ALA A 352 7.02 6.91 -9.39
CA ALA A 352 5.97 7.91 -9.43
C ALA A 352 6.53 9.29 -9.85
N LEU A 353 7.66 9.71 -9.27
CA LEU A 353 8.31 10.97 -9.64
C LEU A 353 8.89 10.95 -11.07
N TYR A 354 9.48 9.82 -11.48
CA TYR A 354 9.92 9.62 -12.86
C TYR A 354 8.75 9.74 -13.83
N SER A 355 7.63 9.06 -13.57
CA SER A 355 6.44 9.06 -14.44
C SER A 355 5.83 10.46 -14.55
N LEU A 356 5.72 11.18 -13.42
CA LEU A 356 5.34 12.60 -13.41
C LEU A 356 6.23 13.45 -14.33
N ALA A 357 7.54 13.20 -14.33
CA ALA A 357 8.48 13.98 -15.14
C ALA A 357 8.40 13.63 -16.63
N VAL A 358 8.12 12.36 -16.96
CA VAL A 358 7.85 11.92 -18.33
C VAL A 358 6.58 12.60 -18.87
N ASP A 359 5.54 12.69 -18.04
CA ASP A 359 4.27 13.37 -18.38
C ASP A 359 4.37 14.90 -18.42
N GLY A 360 5.56 15.48 -18.16
CA GLY A 360 5.77 16.92 -18.08
C GLY A 360 5.17 17.60 -16.84
N ASN A 361 4.75 16.82 -15.85
CA ASN A 361 4.16 17.26 -14.59
C ASN A 361 5.20 17.41 -13.46
N ALA A 362 6.47 17.08 -13.73
CA ALA A 362 7.62 17.34 -12.87
C ALA A 362 8.86 17.74 -13.71
N PRO A 363 9.91 18.33 -13.09
CA PRO A 363 11.11 18.75 -13.79
C PRO A 363 11.77 17.63 -14.61
N LYS A 364 12.13 17.93 -15.87
CA LYS A 364 12.74 16.96 -16.82
C LYS A 364 14.03 16.30 -16.34
N ILE A 365 14.69 16.83 -15.32
CA ILE A 365 15.88 16.19 -14.72
C ILE A 365 15.57 14.79 -14.19
N PHE A 366 14.34 14.56 -13.71
CA PHE A 366 13.93 13.30 -13.11
C PHE A 366 13.69 12.18 -14.14
N THR A 367 13.65 12.47 -15.44
CA THR A 367 13.53 11.43 -16.49
C THR A 367 14.86 10.76 -16.83
N ARG A 368 15.98 11.24 -16.29
CA ARG A 368 17.31 10.66 -16.56
C ARG A 368 17.47 9.32 -15.86
N CYS A 369 17.78 8.28 -16.65
CA CYS A 369 18.03 6.94 -16.15
C CYS A 369 19.51 6.56 -16.27
N THR A 370 19.95 5.61 -15.45
CA THR A 370 21.22 4.91 -15.67
C THR A 370 21.10 3.98 -16.88
N LYS A 371 22.24 3.45 -17.37
CA LYS A 371 22.26 2.44 -18.46
C LYS A 371 21.42 1.20 -18.16
N SER A 372 21.15 0.91 -16.89
CA SER A 372 20.32 -0.21 -16.42
C SER A 372 18.87 0.17 -16.15
N GLY A 373 18.44 1.39 -16.53
CA GLY A 373 17.05 1.84 -16.42
C GLY A 373 16.64 2.32 -15.02
N VAL A 374 17.58 2.71 -14.15
CA VAL A 374 17.26 3.25 -12.81
C VAL A 374 17.18 4.78 -12.87
N PRO A 375 16.05 5.42 -12.49
CA PRO A 375 15.90 6.88 -12.54
C PRO A 375 16.60 7.55 -11.34
N TYR A 376 17.93 7.65 -11.40
CA TYR A 376 18.77 7.95 -10.23
C TYR A 376 18.50 9.31 -9.57
N TYR A 377 18.14 10.36 -10.32
CA TYR A 377 17.73 11.64 -9.70
C TYR A 377 16.40 11.52 -8.96
N ALA A 378 15.44 10.79 -9.52
CA ALA A 378 14.16 10.54 -8.86
C ALA A 378 14.35 9.66 -7.62
N THR A 379 15.22 8.65 -7.69
CA THR A 379 15.63 7.83 -6.55
C THR A 379 16.30 8.66 -5.47
N ALA A 380 17.26 9.53 -5.81
CA ALA A 380 17.94 10.39 -4.84
C ALA A 380 16.98 11.39 -4.16
N ALA A 381 16.08 12.01 -4.93
CA ALA A 381 15.06 12.90 -4.38
C ALA A 381 14.12 12.15 -3.42
N SER A 382 13.67 10.95 -3.80
CA SER A 382 12.83 10.11 -2.95
C SER A 382 13.56 9.65 -1.68
N ALA A 383 14.82 9.23 -1.82
CA ALA A 383 15.65 8.76 -0.72
C ALA A 383 15.98 9.87 0.30
N SER A 384 15.96 11.15 -0.11
CA SER A 384 16.19 12.27 0.80
C SER A 384 15.16 12.34 1.94
N PHE A 385 13.93 11.85 1.71
CA PHE A 385 12.89 11.77 2.74
C PHE A 385 13.24 10.78 3.86
N SER A 386 14.10 9.78 3.60
CA SER A 386 14.59 8.87 4.64
C SER A 386 15.30 9.59 5.78
N LEU A 387 15.85 10.79 5.54
CA LEU A 387 16.45 11.63 6.58
C LEU A 387 15.44 12.07 7.65
N LEU A 388 14.15 12.10 7.33
CA LEU A 388 13.09 12.38 8.31
C LEU A 388 12.99 11.29 9.39
N ALA A 389 13.55 10.09 9.16
CA ALA A 389 13.62 9.06 10.20
C ALA A 389 14.41 9.52 11.44
N TYR A 390 15.34 10.46 11.28
CA TYR A 390 16.10 11.04 12.40
C TYR A 390 15.27 11.95 13.32
N LEU A 391 14.03 12.28 12.97
CA LEU A 391 13.07 12.90 13.92
C LEU A 391 12.89 12.03 15.17
N ASN A 392 13.13 10.71 15.06
CA ASN A 392 13.19 9.79 16.19
C ASN A 392 14.22 10.19 17.26
N LEU A 393 15.27 10.96 16.92
CA LEU A 393 16.24 11.43 17.90
C LEU A 393 15.75 12.62 18.73
N ALA A 394 14.75 13.36 18.23
CA ALA A 394 14.19 14.53 18.89
C ALA A 394 12.90 14.22 19.68
N SER A 395 12.34 13.03 19.54
CA SER A 395 11.09 12.60 20.19
C SER A 395 11.10 11.08 20.45
N THR A 396 10.01 10.51 20.93
CA THR A 396 9.93 9.04 21.09
C THR A 396 9.59 8.37 19.76
N GLY A 397 10.10 7.16 19.53
CA GLY A 397 9.83 6.41 18.29
C GLY A 397 8.35 6.20 18.02
N GLY A 398 7.55 5.94 19.07
CA GLY A 398 6.08 5.85 18.96
C GLY A 398 5.41 7.16 18.55
N THR A 399 5.90 8.32 18.99
CA THR A 399 5.35 9.63 18.59
C THR A 399 5.63 9.91 17.11
N VAL A 400 6.88 9.72 16.69
CA VAL A 400 7.29 9.93 15.30
C VAL A 400 6.60 8.95 14.37
N PHE A 401 6.41 7.70 14.81
CA PHE A 401 5.61 6.72 14.08
C PHE A 401 4.17 7.21 13.86
N ASN A 402 3.53 7.74 14.90
CA ASN A 402 2.19 8.31 14.80
C ASN A 402 2.10 9.50 13.82
N TRP A 403 3.12 10.36 13.79
CA TRP A 403 3.18 11.44 12.81
C TRP A 403 3.22 10.92 11.38
N PHE A 404 4.07 9.93 11.10
CA PHE A 404 4.13 9.32 9.78
C PHE A 404 2.82 8.60 9.41
N VAL A 405 2.25 7.82 10.34
CA VAL A 405 0.96 7.15 10.15
C VAL A 405 -0.14 8.14 9.79
N ASN A 406 -0.22 9.29 10.48
CA ASN A 406 -1.20 10.33 10.16
C ASN A 406 -1.05 10.85 8.72
N LEU A 407 0.19 11.13 8.30
CA LEU A 407 0.49 11.63 6.96
C LEU A 407 0.15 10.59 5.88
N ILE A 408 0.48 9.32 6.13
CA ILE A 408 0.22 8.19 5.23
C ILE A 408 -1.28 7.92 5.11
N ASN A 409 -2.00 7.87 6.23
CA ASN A 409 -3.44 7.64 6.23
C ASN A 409 -4.20 8.75 5.51
N THR A 410 -3.82 10.02 5.75
CA THR A 410 -4.40 11.18 5.04
C THR A 410 -4.24 11.02 3.53
N GLY A 411 -3.04 10.66 3.07
CA GLY A 411 -2.79 10.39 1.65
C GLY A 411 -3.54 9.18 1.11
N GLY A 412 -3.65 8.10 1.89
CA GLY A 412 -4.42 6.91 1.55
C GLY A 412 -5.90 7.21 1.37
N PHE A 413 -6.51 7.97 2.29
CA PHE A 413 -7.91 8.39 2.15
C PHE A 413 -8.12 9.25 0.91
N GLN A 414 -7.27 10.24 0.67
CA GLN A 414 -7.34 11.09 -0.52
C GLN A 414 -7.23 10.26 -1.80
N SER A 415 -6.30 9.31 -1.84
CA SER A 415 -6.16 8.38 -2.96
C SER A 415 -7.45 7.61 -3.21
N TRP A 416 -8.01 6.95 -2.19
CA TRP A 416 -9.20 6.11 -2.35
C TRP A 416 -10.46 6.91 -2.68
N ILE A 417 -10.60 8.12 -2.14
CA ILE A 417 -11.65 9.08 -2.55
C ILE A 417 -11.52 9.37 -4.05
N CYS A 418 -10.31 9.69 -4.53
CA CYS A 418 -10.07 9.94 -5.94
C CYS A 418 -10.32 8.70 -6.81
N CYS A 419 -9.89 7.51 -6.38
CA CYS A 419 -10.16 6.24 -7.06
C CYS A 419 -11.66 6.01 -7.26
N CYS A 420 -12.48 6.27 -6.22
CA CYS A 420 -13.93 6.18 -6.32
C CYS A 420 -14.51 7.21 -7.30
N ILE A 421 -14.04 8.47 -7.27
CA ILE A 421 -14.47 9.51 -8.21
C ILE A 421 -14.14 9.11 -9.65
N ILE A 422 -12.91 8.67 -9.91
CA ILE A 422 -12.46 8.21 -11.24
C ILE A 422 -13.34 7.07 -11.73
N TYR A 423 -13.62 6.08 -10.87
CA TYR A 423 -14.47 4.95 -11.24
C TYR A 423 -15.90 5.36 -11.57
N ILE A 424 -16.52 6.22 -10.76
CA ILE A 424 -17.89 6.70 -11.02
C ILE A 424 -17.95 7.39 -12.39
N ARG A 425 -16.90 8.12 -12.75
CA ARG A 425 -16.79 8.85 -14.03
C ARG A 425 -16.55 7.91 -15.20
N TYR A 426 -15.62 6.96 -15.05
CA TYR A 426 -15.40 5.87 -16.00
C TYR A 426 -16.69 5.08 -16.25
N ARG A 427 -17.40 4.70 -15.20
CA ARG A 427 -18.63 3.92 -15.31
C ARG A 427 -19.72 4.66 -16.06
N LYS A 428 -19.88 5.97 -15.77
CA LYS A 428 -20.81 6.82 -16.51
C LYS A 428 -20.45 6.91 -18.00
N ALA A 429 -19.16 7.01 -18.34
CA ALA A 429 -18.71 7.04 -19.74
C ALA A 429 -19.02 5.71 -20.46
N VAL A 430 -18.70 4.59 -19.83
CA VAL A 430 -19.00 3.24 -20.35
C VAL A 430 -20.49 3.07 -20.66
N ASP A 431 -21.35 3.48 -19.72
CA ASP A 431 -22.80 3.31 -19.87
C ASP A 431 -23.38 4.27 -20.94
N VAL A 432 -22.85 5.50 -21.06
CA VAL A 432 -23.27 6.48 -22.09
C VAL A 432 -22.78 6.10 -23.49
N GLN A 433 -21.56 5.60 -23.60
CA GLN A 433 -20.95 5.19 -24.88
C GLN A 433 -21.36 3.78 -25.31
N GLY A 434 -22.16 3.07 -24.51
CA GLY A 434 -22.68 1.74 -24.84
C GLY A 434 -21.62 0.63 -24.88
N ILE A 435 -20.55 0.75 -24.10
CA ILE A 435 -19.45 -0.22 -24.07
C ILE A 435 -19.88 -1.49 -23.30
N THR A 436 -20.00 -2.60 -24.02
CA THR A 436 -20.42 -3.90 -23.44
C THR A 436 -19.26 -4.87 -23.17
N ASP A 437 -18.15 -4.75 -23.90
CA ASP A 437 -16.98 -5.65 -23.76
C ASP A 437 -16.08 -5.24 -22.60
N ILE A 438 -16.55 -5.51 -21.38
CA ILE A 438 -15.79 -5.24 -20.14
C ILE A 438 -15.37 -6.58 -19.52
N PRO A 439 -14.05 -6.84 -19.38
CA PRO A 439 -13.54 -8.12 -18.88
C PRO A 439 -13.98 -8.47 -17.46
N PHE A 440 -14.28 -7.47 -16.65
CA PHE A 440 -14.72 -7.63 -15.27
C PHE A 440 -15.79 -6.61 -14.92
N ARG A 441 -16.87 -7.09 -14.29
CA ARG A 441 -17.88 -6.26 -13.62
C ARG A 441 -18.20 -6.87 -12.26
N SER A 442 -18.12 -6.05 -11.23
CA SER A 442 -18.51 -6.39 -9.87
C SER A 442 -20.01 -6.17 -9.67
N LYS A 443 -20.65 -7.09 -8.96
CA LYS A 443 -22.11 -7.05 -8.71
C LYS A 443 -22.53 -5.88 -7.80
N LEU A 444 -21.63 -5.40 -6.95
CA LEU A 444 -21.93 -4.32 -6.00
C LEU A 444 -21.62 -2.93 -6.57
N GLN A 445 -21.02 -2.85 -7.76
CA GLN A 445 -20.75 -1.56 -8.39
C GLN A 445 -21.97 -1.03 -9.15
N PRO A 446 -22.22 0.29 -9.14
CA PRO A 446 -21.37 1.37 -8.59
C PRO A 446 -21.64 1.72 -7.11
N TYR A 447 -22.59 1.05 -6.44
CA TYR A 447 -22.97 1.37 -5.06
C TYR A 447 -21.80 1.25 -4.08
N ALA A 448 -20.95 0.22 -4.26
CA ALA A 448 -19.76 0.05 -3.44
C ALA A 448 -18.80 1.24 -3.55
N ALA A 449 -18.57 1.78 -4.76
CA ALA A 449 -17.75 2.98 -4.92
C ALA A 449 -18.32 4.22 -4.21
N TRP A 450 -19.64 4.41 -4.22
CA TRP A 450 -20.27 5.51 -3.48
C TRP A 450 -20.16 5.36 -1.96
N VAL A 451 -20.38 4.15 -1.43
CA VAL A 451 -20.22 3.87 0.00
C VAL A 451 -18.76 4.09 0.42
N SER A 452 -17.80 3.61 -0.36
CA SER A 452 -16.36 3.83 -0.12
C SER A 452 -15.99 5.31 -0.20
N LEU A 453 -16.54 6.05 -1.17
CA LEU A 453 -16.30 7.49 -1.31
C LEU A 453 -16.72 8.25 -0.05
N VAL A 454 -17.96 8.02 0.42
CA VAL A 454 -18.49 8.68 1.62
C VAL A 454 -17.72 8.20 2.87
N GLY A 455 -17.49 6.90 3.00
CA GLY A 455 -16.79 6.30 4.13
C GLY A 455 -15.38 6.86 4.31
N PHE A 456 -14.56 6.87 3.26
CA PHE A 456 -13.21 7.42 3.33
C PHE A 456 -13.18 8.94 3.47
N SER A 457 -14.18 9.66 2.93
CA SER A 457 -14.31 11.10 3.16
C SER A 457 -14.58 11.43 4.62
N VAL A 458 -15.47 10.67 5.28
CA VAL A 458 -15.75 10.82 6.72
C VAL A 458 -14.52 10.45 7.54
N LEU A 459 -13.85 9.34 7.23
CA LEU A 459 -12.64 8.90 7.95
C LEU A 459 -11.48 9.91 7.80
N LEU A 460 -11.32 10.54 6.63
CA LEU A 460 -10.35 11.61 6.41
C LEU A 460 -10.57 12.78 7.37
N LEU A 461 -11.83 13.22 7.54
CA LEU A 461 -12.16 14.32 8.46
C LEU A 461 -11.97 13.91 9.93
N LEU A 462 -12.26 12.65 10.25
CA LEU A 462 -12.13 12.11 11.61
C LEU A 462 -10.70 11.69 11.99
N GLN A 463 -9.74 11.61 11.06
CA GLN A 463 -8.37 11.14 11.33
C GLN A 463 -7.71 11.84 12.53
N GLY A 464 -7.84 13.17 12.62
CA GLY A 464 -7.28 13.97 13.69
C GLY A 464 -8.22 14.29 14.85
N PHE A 465 -9.39 13.63 14.95
CA PHE A 465 -10.47 14.05 15.86
C PHE A 465 -10.03 14.27 17.32
N LYS A 466 -9.03 13.51 17.80
CA LYS A 466 -8.54 13.55 19.18
C LYS A 466 -8.09 14.95 19.61
N VAL A 467 -7.58 15.78 18.69
CA VAL A 467 -7.10 17.14 19.02
C VAL A 467 -8.25 18.10 19.35
N PHE A 468 -9.48 17.76 18.94
CA PHE A 468 -10.68 18.53 19.23
C PHE A 468 -11.39 18.06 20.52
N VAL A 469 -10.93 16.97 21.14
CA VAL A 469 -11.43 16.54 22.45
C VAL A 469 -10.81 17.43 23.52
N LYS A 470 -11.64 17.98 24.41
CA LYS A 470 -11.23 18.92 25.47
C LYS A 470 -9.99 18.38 26.23
N GLY A 471 -8.94 19.19 26.28
CA GLY A 471 -7.68 18.86 26.99
C GLY A 471 -6.67 18.04 26.19
N ASN A 472 -6.93 17.70 24.92
CA ASN A 472 -6.06 16.87 24.08
C ASN A 472 -5.45 17.62 22.88
N TRP A 473 -5.37 18.95 22.94
CA TRP A 473 -4.76 19.73 21.87
C TRP A 473 -3.28 19.40 21.74
N ASP A 474 -2.87 18.94 20.56
CA ASP A 474 -1.47 18.71 20.20
C ASP A 474 -1.23 19.25 18.79
N THR A 475 -0.44 20.32 18.70
CA THR A 475 -0.17 21.02 17.44
C THR A 475 0.49 20.09 16.41
N SER A 476 1.41 19.22 16.85
CA SER A 476 2.11 18.28 15.97
C SER A 476 1.16 17.24 15.36
N THR A 477 0.25 16.68 16.16
CA THR A 477 -0.81 15.79 15.67
C THR A 477 -1.76 16.55 14.74
N PHE A 478 -2.21 17.75 15.09
CA PHE A 478 -3.13 18.52 14.25
C PHE A 478 -2.53 18.77 12.86
N ILE A 479 -1.27 19.22 12.80
CA ILE A 479 -0.56 19.44 11.54
C ILE A 479 -0.43 18.11 10.79
N THR A 480 0.09 17.05 11.42
CA THR A 480 0.34 15.79 10.72
C THR A 480 -0.93 15.08 10.25
N ALA A 481 -2.05 15.26 10.94
CA ALA A 481 -3.35 14.65 10.59
C ALA A 481 -4.10 15.42 9.50
N TYR A 482 -3.87 16.73 9.34
CA TYR A 482 -4.67 17.56 8.43
C TYR A 482 -3.90 18.26 7.32
N ILE A 483 -2.56 18.37 7.38
CA ILE A 483 -1.75 19.09 6.38
C ILE A 483 -1.87 18.52 4.96
N GLY A 484 -2.17 17.23 4.81
CA GLY A 484 -2.38 16.63 3.51
C GLY A 484 -3.59 17.22 2.77
N ILE A 485 -4.63 17.66 3.48
CA ILE A 485 -5.84 18.25 2.88
C ILE A 485 -5.54 19.56 2.13
N PRO A 486 -4.96 20.60 2.76
CA PRO A 486 -4.60 21.81 2.05
C PRO A 486 -3.52 21.57 0.99
N ILE A 487 -2.58 20.62 1.18
CA ILE A 487 -1.60 20.26 0.14
C ILE A 487 -2.31 19.74 -1.11
N PHE A 488 -3.28 18.83 -0.95
CA PHE A 488 -4.06 18.30 -2.07
C PHE A 488 -4.77 19.41 -2.84
N PHE A 489 -5.48 20.29 -2.13
CA PHE A 489 -6.19 21.42 -2.76
C PHE A 489 -5.23 22.44 -3.37
N ALA A 490 -4.09 22.72 -2.75
CA ALA A 490 -3.08 23.61 -3.30
C ALA A 490 -2.50 23.05 -4.62
N LEU A 491 -2.23 21.74 -4.68
CA LEU A 491 -1.78 21.09 -5.91
C LEU A 491 -2.87 21.12 -7.00
N TYR A 492 -4.11 20.77 -6.63
CA TYR A 492 -5.23 20.74 -7.58
C TYR A 492 -5.56 22.13 -8.12
N PHE A 493 -5.84 23.09 -7.24
CA PHE A 493 -6.18 24.45 -7.64
C PHE A 493 -4.97 25.20 -8.22
N GLY A 494 -3.76 24.94 -7.72
CA GLY A 494 -2.53 25.50 -8.27
C GLY A 494 -2.33 25.09 -9.73
N HIS A 495 -2.42 23.80 -10.05
CA HIS A 495 -2.36 23.34 -11.43
C HIS A 495 -3.54 23.86 -12.26
N ARG A 496 -4.76 23.81 -11.69
CA ARG A 496 -6.00 24.24 -12.35
C ARG A 496 -5.97 25.69 -12.78
N PHE A 497 -5.46 26.59 -11.95
CA PHE A 497 -5.45 28.04 -12.25
C PHE A 497 -4.20 28.52 -13.00
N THR A 498 -3.18 27.67 -13.17
CA THR A 498 -1.95 28.03 -13.89
C THR A 498 -1.86 27.33 -15.25
N VAL A 499 -1.60 26.03 -15.25
CA VAL A 499 -1.37 25.22 -16.46
C VAL A 499 -2.70 24.76 -17.07
N GLY A 500 -3.64 24.32 -16.23
CA GLY A 500 -4.92 23.75 -16.64
C GLY A 500 -6.06 24.76 -16.72
N ARG A 501 -5.76 26.05 -16.93
CA ARG A 501 -6.77 27.14 -16.88
C ARG A 501 -7.85 26.98 -17.95
N ASP A 502 -7.45 26.46 -19.11
CA ASP A 502 -8.29 26.28 -20.30
C ASP A 502 -8.92 24.87 -20.34
N ASP A 503 -8.52 23.97 -19.43
CA ASP A 503 -9.06 22.60 -19.36
C ASP A 503 -10.51 22.60 -18.86
N LYS A 504 -11.25 21.51 -19.08
CA LYS A 504 -12.54 21.29 -18.41
C LYS A 504 -12.34 20.87 -16.96
N TRP A 505 -13.25 21.27 -16.07
CA TRP A 505 -13.22 20.86 -14.65
C TRP A 505 -13.36 19.35 -14.47
N ALA A 506 -14.21 18.76 -15.32
CA ALA A 506 -14.28 17.33 -15.57
C ALA A 506 -14.68 17.13 -17.03
N LEU A 507 -14.14 16.11 -17.69
CA LEU A 507 -14.51 15.74 -19.06
C LEU A 507 -16.00 15.40 -19.15
N TRP A 508 -16.66 15.59 -20.29
CA TRP A 508 -18.03 15.07 -20.43
C TRP A 508 -17.98 13.54 -20.60
N PRO A 509 -18.92 12.76 -20.03
CA PRO A 509 -18.94 11.30 -20.21
C PRO A 509 -18.81 10.83 -21.66
N GLU A 510 -19.36 11.59 -22.60
CA GLU A 510 -19.32 11.36 -24.05
C GLU A 510 -17.94 11.60 -24.66
N GLU A 511 -17.11 12.44 -24.01
CA GLU A 511 -15.77 12.83 -24.46
C GLU A 511 -14.64 12.04 -23.79
N ILE A 512 -14.96 11.25 -22.76
CA ILE A 512 -13.97 10.42 -22.09
C ILE A 512 -13.47 9.38 -23.09
N ASP A 513 -12.16 9.38 -23.32
CA ASP A 513 -11.53 8.44 -24.23
C ASP A 513 -11.45 7.03 -23.61
N LEU A 514 -12.25 6.11 -24.15
CA LEU A 514 -12.30 4.69 -23.80
C LEU A 514 -11.69 3.79 -24.89
N HIS A 515 -11.13 4.36 -25.96
CA HIS A 515 -10.74 3.60 -27.16
C HIS A 515 -9.23 3.65 -27.44
N THR A 516 -8.57 4.79 -27.25
CA THR A 516 -7.13 4.91 -27.57
C THR A 516 -6.31 3.91 -26.75
N GLY A 517 -5.45 3.15 -27.43
CA GLY A 517 -4.62 2.09 -26.84
C GLY A 517 -5.34 0.77 -26.58
N LEU A 518 -6.65 0.66 -26.83
CA LEU A 518 -7.40 -0.58 -26.60
C LEU A 518 -6.98 -1.70 -27.57
N ASP A 519 -6.73 -1.39 -28.84
CA ASP A 519 -6.30 -2.38 -29.83
C ASP A 519 -4.94 -2.98 -29.48
N GLU A 520 -4.02 -2.16 -28.95
CA GLU A 520 -2.71 -2.61 -28.47
C GLU A 520 -2.87 -3.55 -27.28
N VAL A 521 -3.73 -3.20 -26.32
CA VAL A 521 -4.08 -4.06 -25.19
C VAL A 521 -4.63 -5.40 -25.67
N LEU A 522 -5.54 -5.39 -26.65
CA LEU A 522 -6.14 -6.61 -27.18
C LEU A 522 -5.12 -7.48 -27.91
N ALA A 523 -4.15 -6.87 -28.61
CA ALA A 523 -3.06 -7.59 -29.28
C ALA A 523 -2.11 -8.30 -28.31
N LEU A 524 -2.02 -7.84 -27.06
CA LEU A 524 -1.16 -8.41 -26.02
C LEU A 524 -1.79 -9.63 -25.31
N GLU A 525 -3.06 -9.92 -25.56
CA GLU A 525 -3.74 -11.07 -24.96
C GLU A 525 -3.36 -12.37 -25.68
N THR A 526 -2.92 -13.37 -24.90
CA THR A 526 -2.59 -14.71 -25.39
C THR A 526 -3.72 -15.69 -25.11
N PRO A 527 -3.95 -16.72 -25.95
CA PRO A 527 -4.98 -17.72 -25.70
C PRO A 527 -4.80 -18.40 -24.33
N PRO A 528 -5.88 -18.82 -23.66
CA PRO A 528 -5.77 -19.37 -22.31
C PRO A 528 -4.92 -20.64 -22.33
N PRO A 529 -3.93 -20.76 -21.42
CA PRO A 529 -3.17 -22.00 -21.30
C PRO A 529 -4.13 -23.15 -20.92
N PRO A 530 -3.86 -24.38 -21.37
CA PRO A 530 -4.72 -25.53 -21.08
C PRO A 530 -4.92 -25.71 -19.57
N MET A 531 -6.10 -26.22 -19.16
CA MET A 531 -6.41 -26.46 -17.75
C MET A 531 -5.44 -27.46 -17.12
N GLU A 532 -4.55 -26.95 -16.28
CA GLU A 532 -3.54 -27.76 -15.58
C GLU A 532 -4.09 -28.38 -14.30
N LYS A 533 -3.60 -29.59 -13.99
CA LYS A 533 -3.89 -30.32 -12.75
C LYS A 533 -3.29 -29.58 -11.55
N TRP A 534 -3.85 -29.76 -10.36
CA TRP A 534 -3.48 -29.01 -9.15
C TRP A 534 -1.97 -29.10 -8.79
N HIS A 535 -1.30 -30.20 -9.10
CA HIS A 535 0.14 -30.39 -8.84
C HIS A 535 1.05 -29.68 -9.85
N GLN A 536 0.56 -29.38 -11.06
CA GLN A 536 1.30 -28.60 -12.07
C GLN A 536 1.30 -27.11 -11.72
N LYS A 537 0.25 -26.62 -11.05
CA LYS A 537 0.15 -25.24 -10.54
C LYS A 537 1.27 -24.86 -9.58
N TRP A 538 1.85 -25.82 -8.84
CA TRP A 538 2.96 -25.58 -7.93
C TRP A 538 4.27 -25.26 -8.67
N ARG A 539 4.51 -25.81 -9.86
CA ARG A 539 5.73 -25.53 -10.64
C ARG A 539 5.79 -24.07 -11.13
N ARG A 540 4.65 -23.51 -11.55
CA ARG A 540 4.53 -22.10 -11.98
C ARG A 540 4.73 -21.06 -10.88
N VAL A 541 4.70 -21.45 -9.60
CA VAL A 541 5.05 -20.51 -8.51
C VAL A 541 6.58 -20.30 -8.46
N PHE A 542 7.35 -21.28 -8.93
CA PHE A 542 8.83 -21.28 -8.88
C PHE A 542 9.50 -21.04 -10.24
N GLU A 543 8.81 -21.25 -11.36
CA GLU A 543 9.22 -20.84 -12.72
C GLU A 543 8.99 -19.34 -12.94
#